data_AF-A0A2V6Z6M1-F1
#
_entry.id   AF-A0A2V6Z6M1-F1
#
_cell.length_a   1.000
_cell.length_b   1.000
_cell.length_c   1.000
_cell.angle_alpha   90.00
_cell.angle_beta   90.00
_cell.angle_gamma   90.00
#
_symmetry.space_group_name_H-M   'P 1'
#
loop_
_entity.id
_entity.type
_entity.pdbx_description
1 polymer ?
#
loop_
_entity_poly.entity_id
_entity_poly.type
_entity_poly.pdbx_seq_one_letter_code
_entity_poly.pdbx_strand_id
1 'polypeptide(L)'
;MTAAPKDVILNARTGGTTDVPGVGAGDEVWFNSGDGNYYATGSGSPFRPTPATAAQGSTPLGVIDAEDGNLIQLAPTFNVPAVGTGNNSAQHPAGTAHSVAVDAANNHVFVPLAANNAFPDCLTGCIAVFGRSPSKEDD
;
A
#
# COMPACT_ATOMS: atom_id res chain seq x y z
N MET A 1 20.63 -19.30 -2.90
CA MET A 1 19.82 -18.19 -3.45
C MET A 1 18.63 -17.99 -2.51
N THR A 2 18.21 -16.75 -2.27
CA THR A 2 17.05 -16.39 -1.43
C THR A 2 16.00 -15.72 -2.30
N ALA A 3 14.72 -15.98 -2.05
CA ALA A 3 13.62 -15.32 -2.75
C ALA A 3 13.60 -13.82 -2.39
N ALA A 4 13.52 -12.96 -3.40
CA ALA A 4 13.39 -11.51 -3.26
C ALA A 4 12.10 -11.05 -3.96
N PRO A 5 11.08 -10.56 -3.21
CA PRO A 5 9.83 -10.11 -3.82
C PRO A 5 10.03 -8.79 -4.58
N LYS A 6 9.34 -8.64 -5.69
CA LYS A 6 9.33 -7.46 -6.57
C LYS A 6 7.97 -7.35 -7.28
N ASP A 7 7.66 -6.17 -7.78
CA ASP A 7 6.63 -5.97 -8.79
C ASP A 7 7.24 -6.09 -10.19
N VAL A 8 6.38 -6.25 -11.19
CA VAL A 8 6.78 -6.34 -12.60
C VAL A 8 5.82 -5.52 -13.44
N ILE A 9 6.35 -4.60 -14.25
CA ILE A 9 5.60 -3.89 -15.28
C ILE A 9 5.69 -4.70 -16.57
N LEU A 10 4.55 -5.14 -17.10
CA LEU A 10 4.46 -5.88 -18.36
C LEU A 10 4.05 -4.94 -19.49
N ASN A 11 4.87 -4.85 -20.53
CA ASN A 11 4.43 -4.29 -21.80
C ASN A 11 3.47 -5.28 -22.47
N ALA A 12 2.17 -5.01 -22.39
CA ALA A 12 1.14 -5.90 -22.92
C ALA A 12 1.20 -6.11 -24.45
N ARG A 13 1.88 -5.24 -25.20
CA ARG A 13 2.02 -5.38 -26.67
C ARG A 13 3.22 -6.25 -27.06
N THR A 14 4.34 -6.11 -26.36
CA THR A 14 5.60 -6.77 -26.73
C THR A 14 5.94 -7.96 -25.84
N GLY A 15 5.30 -8.07 -24.68
CA GLY A 15 5.66 -9.04 -23.63
C GLY A 15 6.92 -8.68 -22.85
N GLY A 16 7.56 -7.54 -23.14
CA GLY A 16 8.73 -7.07 -22.39
C GLY A 16 8.37 -6.75 -20.94
N THR A 17 9.31 -6.99 -20.02
CA THR A 17 9.09 -6.80 -18.57
C THR A 17 10.13 -5.87 -17.98
N THR A 18 9.69 -4.99 -17.07
CA THR A 18 10.55 -4.19 -16.20
C THR A 18 10.35 -4.63 -14.75
N ASP A 19 11.45 -4.93 -14.07
CA ASP A 19 11.43 -5.31 -12.66
C ASP A 19 11.40 -4.08 -11.76
N VAL A 20 10.51 -4.08 -10.75
CA VAL A 20 10.41 -2.99 -9.78
C VAL A 20 10.62 -3.54 -8.36
N PRO A 21 11.85 -3.45 -7.80
CA PRO A 21 12.13 -3.93 -6.46
C PRO A 21 11.62 -2.96 -5.39
N GLY A 22 11.40 -3.47 -4.17
CA GLY A 22 11.28 -2.63 -2.96
C GLY A 22 9.87 -2.51 -2.35
N VAL A 23 8.80 -2.64 -3.12
CA VAL A 23 7.43 -2.73 -2.53
C VAL A 23 7.21 -4.13 -1.99
N GLY A 24 7.42 -5.12 -2.85
CA GLY A 24 7.11 -6.54 -2.61
C GLY A 24 5.67 -6.86 -2.98
N ALA A 25 5.32 -8.15 -2.98
CA ALA A 25 4.02 -8.59 -3.50
C ALA A 25 2.84 -7.91 -2.79
N GLY A 26 1.82 -7.55 -3.57
CA GLY A 26 0.54 -7.04 -3.09
C GLY A 26 -0.62 -7.60 -3.89
N ASP A 27 -1.81 -7.14 -3.52
CA ASP A 27 -3.07 -7.63 -4.09
C ASP A 27 -3.57 -6.65 -5.16
N GLU A 28 -3.56 -5.35 -4.87
CA GLU A 28 -4.02 -4.29 -5.77
C GLU A 28 -2.89 -3.38 -6.24
N VAL A 29 -3.00 -2.97 -7.51
CA VAL A 29 -2.22 -1.89 -8.14
C VAL A 29 -3.17 -0.88 -8.80
N TRP A 30 -2.82 0.40 -8.76
CA TRP A 30 -3.64 1.48 -9.34
C TRP A 30 -2.78 2.43 -10.16
N PHE A 31 -3.11 2.66 -11.42
CA PHE A 31 -2.50 3.73 -12.22
C PHE A 31 -3.27 5.03 -12.05
N ASN A 32 -2.58 6.12 -11.76
CA ASN A 32 -3.17 7.45 -11.68
C ASN A 32 -2.65 8.37 -12.78
N SER A 33 -3.54 8.81 -13.66
CA SER A 33 -3.18 9.75 -14.72
C SER A 33 -2.92 11.18 -14.23
N GLY A 34 -3.38 11.52 -13.02
CA GLY A 34 -3.24 12.87 -12.46
C GLY A 34 -1.81 13.24 -12.07
N ASP A 35 -0.97 12.25 -11.77
CA ASP A 35 0.43 12.45 -11.43
C ASP A 35 1.39 11.44 -12.09
N GLY A 36 0.88 10.55 -12.96
CA GLY A 36 1.68 9.64 -13.75
C GLY A 36 2.29 8.49 -12.96
N ASN A 37 1.72 8.12 -11.81
CA ASN A 37 2.27 7.08 -10.94
C ASN A 37 1.40 5.82 -10.90
N TYR A 38 2.05 4.66 -10.73
CA TYR A 38 1.42 3.46 -10.21
C TYR A 38 1.51 3.43 -8.68
N TYR A 39 0.45 2.94 -8.04
CA TYR A 39 0.39 2.70 -6.61
C TYR A 39 0.22 1.22 -6.37
N ALA A 40 1.15 0.61 -5.65
CA ALA A 40 1.16 -0.83 -5.41
C ALA A 40 1.08 -1.12 -3.91
N THR A 41 0.11 -1.95 -3.53
CA THR A 41 0.03 -2.44 -2.15
C THR A 41 1.16 -3.42 -1.88
N GLY A 42 1.62 -3.50 -0.62
CA GLY A 42 2.78 -4.31 -0.24
C GLY A 42 2.47 -5.39 0.80
N SER A 43 1.29 -6.01 0.80
CA SER A 43 0.86 -6.97 1.84
C SER A 43 1.90 -8.07 2.13
N GLY A 44 2.64 -8.50 1.11
CA GLY A 44 3.77 -9.45 1.15
C GLY A 44 5.17 -8.82 1.21
N SER A 45 5.30 -7.52 1.44
CA SER A 45 6.56 -6.75 1.49
C SER A 45 7.56 -7.35 2.48
N PRO A 46 8.87 -7.35 2.19
CA PRO A 46 9.89 -7.70 3.17
C PRO A 46 10.01 -6.66 4.29
N PHE A 47 9.46 -5.46 4.10
CA PHE A 47 9.43 -4.39 5.10
C PHE A 47 8.24 -4.48 6.05
N ARG A 48 7.33 -5.45 5.88
CA ARG A 48 6.21 -5.65 6.79
C ARG A 48 6.69 -6.17 8.16
N PRO A 49 5.98 -5.85 9.26
CA PRO A 49 6.24 -6.43 10.58
C PRO A 49 6.16 -7.97 10.58
N THR A 50 7.01 -8.63 11.38
CA THR A 50 7.03 -10.09 11.52
C THR A 50 6.86 -10.54 12.98
N PRO A 51 6.13 -11.64 13.24
CA PRO A 51 5.32 -12.41 12.29
C PRO A 51 4.07 -11.63 11.85
N ALA A 52 3.80 -11.60 10.55
CA ALA A 52 2.79 -10.71 9.95
C ALA A 52 1.37 -10.91 10.51
N THR A 53 1.07 -12.09 11.04
CA THR A 53 -0.25 -12.42 11.62
C THR A 53 -0.45 -11.92 13.04
N ALA A 54 0.62 -11.49 13.73
CA ALA A 54 0.56 -11.09 15.14
C ALA A 54 1.30 -9.78 15.45
N ALA A 55 2.06 -9.23 14.51
CA ALA A 55 2.80 -7.99 14.68
C ALA A 55 2.00 -6.79 14.16
N GLN A 56 1.85 -5.78 15.02
CA GLN A 56 1.35 -4.46 14.65
C GLN A 56 2.47 -3.65 13.98
N GLY A 57 2.15 -2.86 12.95
CA GLY A 57 3.11 -1.97 12.29
C GLY A 57 2.82 -1.78 10.81
N SER A 58 3.68 -1.06 10.08
CA SER A 58 3.35 -0.61 8.72
C SER A 58 3.83 -1.57 7.64
N THR A 59 2.92 -2.04 6.79
CA THR A 59 3.24 -2.48 5.42
C THR A 59 3.33 -1.26 4.50
N PRO A 60 4.29 -1.16 3.56
CA PRO A 60 4.34 -0.01 2.67
C PRO A 60 3.30 -0.08 1.54
N LEU A 61 2.81 1.09 1.15
CA LEU A 61 2.28 1.37 -0.19
C LEU A 61 3.43 1.92 -1.04
N GLY A 62 3.69 1.31 -2.19
CA GLY A 62 4.66 1.80 -3.16
C GLY A 62 4.06 2.85 -4.09
N VAL A 63 4.82 3.90 -4.38
CA VAL A 63 4.55 4.86 -5.46
C VAL A 63 5.67 4.67 -6.50
N ILE A 64 5.28 4.31 -7.71
CA ILE A 64 6.19 3.92 -8.79
C ILE A 64 5.93 4.87 -9.96
N ASP A 65 6.97 5.50 -10.46
CA ASP A 65 6.88 6.34 -11.65
C ASP A 65 6.51 5.47 -12.87
N ALA A 66 5.47 5.85 -13.61
CA ALA A 66 4.98 5.03 -14.70
C ALA A 66 5.79 5.16 -16.00
N GLU A 67 6.61 6.21 -16.13
CA GLU A 67 7.44 6.45 -17.31
C GLU A 67 8.69 5.57 -17.29
N ASP A 68 9.39 5.54 -16.16
CA ASP A 68 10.67 4.82 -16.04
C ASP A 68 10.60 3.55 -15.17
N GLY A 69 9.50 3.32 -14.45
CA GLY A 69 9.28 2.15 -13.60
C GLY A 69 10.05 2.20 -12.28
N ASN A 70 10.56 3.35 -11.86
CA ASN A 70 11.28 3.48 -10.61
C ASN A 70 10.34 3.61 -9.41
N LEU A 71 10.64 2.88 -8.33
CA LEU A 71 10.02 3.11 -7.03
C LEU A 71 10.51 4.46 -6.46
N ILE A 72 9.61 5.44 -6.39
CA ILE A 72 9.94 6.81 -5.97
C ILE A 72 9.57 7.11 -4.52
N GLN A 73 8.63 6.37 -3.93
CA GLN A 73 8.24 6.54 -2.53
C GLN A 73 7.63 5.27 -1.93
N LEU A 74 7.84 5.09 -0.61
CA LEU A 74 7.08 4.17 0.22
C LEU A 74 6.27 4.97 1.25
N ALA A 75 4.95 4.87 1.20
CA ALA A 75 4.06 5.44 2.20
C ALA A 75 3.70 4.37 3.25
N PRO A 76 3.76 4.69 4.55
CA PRO A 76 3.41 3.71 5.58
C PRO A 76 1.89 3.49 5.63
N THR A 77 1.47 2.23 5.65
CA THR A 77 0.10 1.83 5.98
C THR A 77 0.05 1.21 7.38
N PHE A 78 -0.91 0.33 7.68
CA PHE A 78 -1.02 -0.28 8.99
C PHE A 78 -1.51 -1.72 8.95
N ASN A 79 -0.79 -2.57 9.68
CA ASN A 79 -1.14 -3.95 9.95
C ASN A 79 -1.68 -4.05 11.37
N VAL A 80 -2.72 -4.85 11.51
CA VAL A 80 -3.42 -5.09 12.76
C VAL A 80 -3.36 -6.58 13.08
N PRO A 81 -2.88 -6.97 14.27
CA PRO A 81 -2.91 -8.36 14.72
C PRO A 81 -4.34 -8.91 14.82
N ALA A 82 -4.50 -10.23 14.77
CA ALA A 82 -5.79 -10.85 15.07
C ALA A 82 -6.19 -10.64 16.56
N VAL A 83 -7.49 -10.46 16.81
CA VAL A 83 -8.07 -10.43 18.16
C VAL A 83 -9.05 -11.60 18.32
N GLY A 84 -8.67 -12.59 19.13
CA GLY A 84 -9.51 -13.74 19.45
C GLY A 84 -9.77 -14.71 18.28
N THR A 85 -10.59 -15.73 18.51
CA THR A 85 -10.86 -16.84 17.57
C THR A 85 -12.35 -17.14 17.39
N GLY A 86 -13.24 -16.23 17.78
CA GLY A 86 -14.68 -16.41 17.66
C GLY A 86 -15.34 -15.42 16.70
N ASN A 87 -16.67 -15.52 16.60
CA ASN A 87 -17.48 -14.74 15.68
C ASN A 87 -18.29 -13.69 16.44
N ASN A 88 -17.62 -12.69 17.00
CA ASN A 88 -18.28 -11.52 17.57
C ASN A 88 -17.62 -10.22 17.10
N SER A 89 -18.30 -9.09 17.28
CA SER A 89 -17.86 -7.78 16.79
C SER A 89 -16.59 -7.23 17.45
N ALA A 90 -16.12 -7.84 18.55
CA ALA A 90 -14.87 -7.49 19.21
C ALA A 90 -13.70 -8.40 18.78
N GLN A 91 -13.95 -9.34 17.87
CA GLN A 91 -12.96 -10.26 17.32
C GLN A 91 -12.79 -9.99 15.83
N HIS A 92 -11.54 -10.00 15.37
CA HIS A 92 -11.23 -9.82 13.96
C HIS A 92 -9.94 -10.59 13.60
N PRO A 93 -9.80 -11.06 12.35
CA PRO A 93 -8.55 -11.63 11.88
C PRO A 93 -7.45 -10.56 11.81
N ALA A 94 -6.20 -10.99 11.60
CA ALA A 94 -5.15 -10.06 11.26
C ALA A 94 -5.49 -9.35 9.95
N GLY A 95 -5.24 -8.04 9.88
CA GLY A 95 -5.50 -7.21 8.72
C GLY A 95 -4.24 -6.50 8.26
N THR A 96 -4.06 -6.37 6.95
CA THR A 96 -3.08 -5.46 6.35
C THR A 96 -3.80 -4.56 5.35
N ALA A 97 -3.13 -3.57 4.74
CA ALA A 97 -3.69 -2.83 3.61
C ALA A 97 -3.50 -3.65 2.32
N HIS A 98 -4.62 -3.98 1.64
CA HIS A 98 -4.63 -4.76 0.39
C HIS A 98 -5.20 -3.99 -0.80
N SER A 99 -5.86 -2.86 -0.53
CA SER A 99 -6.53 -2.07 -1.56
C SER A 99 -6.03 -0.63 -1.61
N VAL A 100 -6.11 -0.04 -2.80
CA VAL A 100 -5.77 1.35 -3.05
C VAL A 100 -6.60 1.92 -4.20
N ALA A 101 -7.09 3.14 -4.03
CA ALA A 101 -7.68 3.94 -5.10
C ALA A 101 -7.05 5.33 -5.12
N VAL A 102 -6.95 5.95 -6.29
CA VAL A 102 -6.40 7.31 -6.41
C VAL A 102 -7.29 8.16 -7.30
N ASP A 103 -7.60 9.37 -6.83
CA ASP A 103 -8.37 10.35 -7.59
C ASP A 103 -7.44 11.20 -8.46
N ALA A 104 -7.56 11.06 -9.79
CA ALA A 104 -6.74 11.80 -10.74
C ALA A 104 -6.99 13.32 -10.77
N ALA A 105 -8.10 13.80 -10.19
CA ALA A 105 -8.40 15.23 -10.17
C ALA A 105 -7.58 15.99 -9.11
N ASN A 106 -7.19 15.33 -8.02
CA ASN A 106 -6.50 15.96 -6.88
C ASN A 106 -5.33 15.13 -6.32
N ASN A 107 -5.06 13.96 -6.90
CA ASN A 107 -4.00 13.02 -6.50
C ASN A 107 -4.11 12.54 -5.05
N HIS A 108 -5.32 12.53 -4.47
CA HIS A 108 -5.57 11.88 -3.20
C HIS A 108 -5.58 10.37 -3.36
N VAL A 109 -4.82 9.70 -2.50
CA VAL A 109 -4.67 8.25 -2.44
C VAL A 109 -5.46 7.72 -1.26
N PHE A 110 -6.39 6.82 -1.52
CA PHE A 110 -7.31 6.24 -0.54
C PHE A 110 -6.92 4.80 -0.26
N VAL A 111 -6.58 4.50 1.00
CA VAL A 111 -6.20 3.16 1.44
C VAL A 111 -7.11 2.72 2.58
N PRO A 112 -7.93 1.67 2.40
CA PRO A 112 -8.67 1.07 3.50
C PRO A 112 -7.71 0.49 4.54
N LEU A 113 -7.88 0.93 5.79
CA LEU A 113 -7.14 0.41 6.94
C LEU A 113 -8.08 -0.41 7.83
N ALA A 114 -7.59 -1.56 8.27
CA ALA A 114 -8.26 -2.35 9.30
C ALA A 114 -8.36 -1.57 10.62
N ALA A 115 -9.34 -1.95 11.45
CA ALA A 115 -9.57 -1.34 12.76
C ALA A 115 -8.29 -1.25 13.59
N ASN A 116 -7.85 -0.04 13.96
CA ASN A 116 -6.59 0.17 14.65
C ASN A 116 -6.63 1.39 15.57
N ASN A 117 -5.64 1.48 16.47
CA ASN A 117 -5.46 2.58 17.42
C ASN A 117 -4.28 3.50 17.08
N ALA A 118 -3.64 3.32 15.93
CA ALA A 118 -2.55 4.18 15.47
C ALA A 118 -3.07 5.46 14.82
N PHE A 119 -4.22 5.38 14.15
CA PHE A 119 -4.91 6.53 13.58
C PHE A 119 -6.11 6.94 14.45
N PRO A 120 -6.31 8.25 14.69
CA PRO A 120 -7.51 8.76 15.34
C PRO A 120 -8.77 8.26 14.63
N ASP A 121 -9.80 7.92 15.42
CA ASP A 121 -11.12 7.48 14.93
C ASP A 121 -11.13 6.25 14.00
N CYS A 122 -10.05 5.46 13.96
CA CYS A 122 -9.95 4.25 13.13
C CYS A 122 -10.30 2.95 13.89
N LEU A 123 -10.96 3.03 15.05
CA LEU A 123 -11.25 1.86 15.90
C LEU A 123 -12.21 0.83 15.28
N THR A 124 -12.91 1.20 14.20
CA THR A 124 -13.79 0.28 13.45
C THR A 124 -13.34 0.09 12.00
N GLY A 125 -12.12 0.53 11.69
CA GLY A 125 -11.60 0.68 10.34
C GLY A 125 -11.82 2.12 9.85
N CYS A 126 -11.04 2.51 8.86
CA CYS A 126 -11.10 3.84 8.25
C CYS A 126 -10.48 3.81 6.86
N ILE A 127 -10.59 4.93 6.15
CA ILE A 127 -9.86 5.18 4.91
C ILE A 127 -8.75 6.19 5.23
N ALA A 128 -7.49 5.79 5.10
CA ALA A 128 -6.38 6.73 5.12
C ALA A 128 -6.34 7.47 3.78
N VAL A 129 -6.13 8.79 3.85
CA VAL A 129 -5.98 9.65 2.69
C VAL A 129 -4.55 10.20 2.69
N PHE A 130 -3.77 9.84 1.67
CA PHE A 130 -2.46 10.44 1.41
C PHE A 130 -2.59 11.46 0.29
N GLY A 131 -1.85 12.56 0.40
CA GLY A 131 -1.73 13.56 -0.66
C GLY A 131 -0.32 14.16 -0.62
N ARG A 132 0.11 14.80 -1.71
CA ARG A 132 1.34 15.59 -1.68
C ARG A 132 1.11 16.84 -0.84
N SER A 133 2.11 17.21 -0.05
CA SER A 133 2.17 18.59 0.46
C SER A 133 2.29 19.55 -0.73
N PRO A 134 1.61 20.70 -0.73
CA PRO A 134 1.84 21.72 -1.76
C PRO A 134 3.32 22.08 -1.80
N SER A 135 3.88 22.19 -3.00
CA SER A 135 5.23 22.69 -3.20
C SER A 135 5.32 24.10 -2.63
N LYS A 136 6.44 24.46 -2.00
CA LYS A 136 6.74 25.84 -1.58
C LYS A 136 6.84 26.83 -2.76
N GLU A 137 6.68 26.36 -4.00
CA GLU A 137 6.70 27.15 -5.23
C GLU A 137 5.31 27.65 -5.63
N ASP A 138 4.25 27.26 -4.89
CA ASP A 138 2.86 27.66 -5.15
C ASP A 138 2.35 28.80 -4.23
N ASP A 139 3.23 29.49 -3.49
CA ASP A 139 2.95 30.71 -2.70
C ASP A 139 3.57 31.98 -3.33
#